data_AF-A0A2P4NQI0-F1
#
_entry.id   AF-A0A2P4NQI0-F1
#
_cell.length_a   1.000
_cell.length_b   1.000
_cell.length_c   1.000
_cell.angle_alpha   90.00
_cell.angle_beta   90.00
_cell.angle_gamma   90.00
#
_symmetry.space_group_name_H-M   'P 1'
#
loop_
_entity.id
_entity.type
_entity.pdbx_description
1 polymer ?
#
loop_
_entity_poly.entity_id
_entity_poly.type
_entity_poly.pdbx_seq_one_letter_code
_entity_poly.pdbx_strand_id
1 'polypeptide(L)'
;MGYACPVCDAPQRDETHLANHLALQAIVHGDDHETWLDEHAPEWADLNADSLGPLVSDLAEEREFDEVFEDTVDRTGGRGHNHAHGQEHDHDIPDRQAQPFGGSGGSQSLSGDAARIFEQAQSLTREMYEEGEDGEDEQARDGDDEDAGRDEGTDEKTNEKTDDDADRKES
;
A
#
# COMPACT_ATOMS: atom_id res chain seq x y z
N MET A 1 10.94 16.90 2.71
CA MET A 1 12.20 16.96 3.46
C MET A 1 12.18 15.72 4.34
N GLY A 2 13.20 14.87 4.25
CA GLY A 2 13.25 13.65 5.04
C GLY A 2 14.05 13.82 6.32
N TYR A 3 14.16 12.74 7.09
CA TYR A 3 14.92 12.69 8.33
C TYR A 3 15.75 11.42 8.40
N ALA A 4 16.96 11.48 8.95
CA ALA A 4 17.74 10.29 9.25
C ALA A 4 17.33 9.72 10.61
N CYS A 5 17.14 8.40 10.69
CA CYS A 5 16.95 7.73 11.98
C CYS A 5 18.20 7.94 12.86
N PRO A 6 18.06 8.45 14.10
CA PRO A 6 19.20 8.74 14.99
C PRO A 6 19.96 7.49 15.47
N VAL A 7 19.41 6.29 15.26
CA VAL A 7 19.99 5.02 15.70
C VAL A 7 20.72 4.31 14.57
N CYS A 8 20.10 4.19 13.40
CA CYS A 8 20.63 3.41 12.28
C CYS A 8 20.94 4.22 11.01
N ASP A 9 20.83 5.55 11.06
CA ASP A 9 21.04 6.50 9.96
C ASP A 9 20.13 6.29 8.72
N ALA A 10 19.15 5.38 8.79
CA ALA A 10 18.25 5.09 7.69
C ALA A 10 17.41 6.34 7.33
N PRO A 11 17.39 6.78 6.05
CA PRO A 11 16.61 7.94 5.64
C PRO A 11 15.12 7.62 5.64
N GLN A 12 14.32 8.54 6.15
CA GLN A 12 12.86 8.46 6.26
C GLN A 12 12.23 9.64 5.52
N ARG A 13 11.07 9.43 4.92
CA ARG A 13 10.45 10.39 4.01
C ARG A 13 9.98 11.67 4.72
N ASP A 14 9.42 11.52 5.91
CA ASP A 14 8.83 12.58 6.74
C ASP A 14 8.84 12.17 8.22
N GLU A 15 8.38 13.06 9.11
CA GLU A 15 8.37 12.82 10.55
C GLU A 15 7.51 11.62 10.97
N THR A 16 6.39 11.38 10.28
CA THR A 16 5.47 10.27 10.58
C THR A 16 6.11 8.94 10.21
N HIS A 17 6.82 8.86 9.08
CA HIS A 17 7.59 7.67 8.71
C HIS A 17 8.76 7.43 9.67
N LEU A 18 9.43 8.48 10.13
CA LEU A 18 10.47 8.37 11.15
C LEU A 18 9.92 7.80 12.48
N ALA A 19 8.80 8.32 12.96
CA ALA A 19 8.15 7.81 14.17
C ALA A 19 7.75 6.34 14.03
N ASN A 20 7.12 5.97 12.91
CA ASN A 20 6.75 4.58 12.64
C ASN A 20 7.98 3.66 12.58
N HIS A 21 9.05 4.08 11.92
CA HIS A 21 10.28 3.31 11.85
C HIS A 21 10.85 3.05 13.25
N LEU A 22 11.03 4.10 14.07
CA LEU A 22 11.53 3.98 15.44
C LEU A 22 10.65 3.04 16.28
N ALA A 23 9.33 3.27 16.29
CA ALA A 23 8.40 2.50 17.12
C ALA A 23 8.31 1.02 16.69
N LEU A 24 8.27 0.73 15.39
CA LEU A 24 8.24 -0.64 14.89
C LEU A 24 9.55 -1.38 15.19
N GLN A 25 10.70 -0.74 14.99
CA GLN A 25 11.98 -1.36 15.31
C GLN A 25 12.11 -1.64 16.81
N ALA A 26 11.67 -0.71 17.67
CA ALA A 26 11.60 -0.91 19.11
C ALA A 26 10.69 -2.10 19.48
N ILE A 27 9.47 -2.17 18.95
CA ILE A 27 8.50 -3.24 19.28
C ILE A 27 8.97 -4.62 18.77
N VAL A 28 9.51 -4.68 17.56
CA VAL A 28 9.84 -5.97 16.91
C VAL A 28 11.17 -6.52 17.42
N HIS A 29 12.14 -5.65 17.70
CA HIS A 29 13.51 -6.05 18.01
C HIS A 29 13.93 -5.81 19.46
N GLY A 30 13.27 -4.89 20.18
CA GLY A 30 13.64 -4.51 21.56
C GLY A 30 15.11 -4.09 21.65
N ASP A 31 15.52 -3.21 20.74
CA ASP A 31 16.92 -2.89 20.48
C ASP A 31 17.29 -1.44 20.84
N ASP A 32 18.37 -0.92 20.28
CA ASP A 32 18.83 0.45 20.47
C ASP A 32 17.74 1.50 20.14
N HIS A 33 16.75 1.17 19.29
CA HIS A 33 15.60 2.04 19.01
C HIS A 33 14.67 2.17 20.20
N GLU A 34 14.45 1.10 20.97
CA GLU A 34 13.66 1.13 22.21
C GLU A 34 14.37 1.96 23.27
N THR A 35 15.68 1.72 23.48
CA THR A 35 16.46 2.49 24.47
C THR A 35 16.48 3.97 24.13
N TRP A 36 16.66 4.31 22.85
CA TRP A 36 16.64 5.70 22.41
C TRP A 36 15.28 6.36 22.65
N LEU A 37 14.18 5.66 22.34
CA LEU A 37 12.82 6.15 22.58
C LEU A 37 12.53 6.31 24.07
N ASP A 38 12.93 5.37 24.92
CA ASP A 38 12.73 5.48 26.37
C ASP A 38 13.46 6.69 26.98
N GLU A 39 14.61 7.07 26.43
CA GLU A 39 15.37 8.24 26.88
C GLU A 39 14.78 9.57 26.41
N HIS A 40 14.32 9.64 25.16
CA HIS A 40 13.93 10.90 24.51
C HIS A 40 12.42 11.15 24.49
N ALA A 41 11.63 10.09 24.52
CA ALA A 41 10.16 10.12 24.47
C ALA A 41 9.59 8.95 25.29
N PRO A 42 9.72 8.92 26.64
CA PRO A 42 9.36 7.76 27.47
C PRO A 42 7.89 7.31 27.37
N GLU A 43 7.00 8.20 26.92
CA GLU A 43 5.57 7.91 26.71
C GLU A 43 5.29 7.40 25.28
N TRP A 44 6.32 7.09 24.48
CA TRP A 44 6.19 6.73 23.06
C TRP A 44 5.25 5.56 22.82
N ALA A 45 5.19 4.60 23.76
CA ALA A 45 4.35 3.41 23.65
C ALA A 45 2.85 3.74 23.61
N ASP A 46 2.45 4.89 24.16
CA ASP A 46 1.06 5.36 24.18
C ASP A 46 0.77 6.38 23.06
N LEU A 47 1.80 6.80 22.31
CA LEU A 47 1.67 7.78 21.22
C LEU A 47 1.50 7.08 19.86
N ASN A 48 0.70 7.72 19.00
CA ASN A 48 0.66 7.36 17.59
C ASN A 48 1.77 8.10 16.81
N ALA A 49 1.98 7.69 15.56
CA ALA A 49 3.01 8.26 14.71
C ALA A 49 2.85 9.77 14.49
N ASP A 50 1.61 10.28 14.39
CA ASP A 50 1.36 11.71 14.20
C ASP A 50 1.74 12.55 15.44
N SER A 51 1.60 11.97 16.64
CA SER A 51 1.95 12.64 17.89
C SER A 51 3.44 12.48 18.22
N LEU A 52 4.02 11.33 17.88
CA LEU A 52 5.43 11.02 18.11
C LEU A 52 6.34 11.70 17.08
N GLY A 53 5.89 11.83 15.83
CA GLY A 53 6.63 12.43 14.71
C GLY A 53 7.30 13.76 15.06
N PRO A 54 6.55 14.78 15.49
CA PRO A 54 7.12 16.08 15.86
C PRO A 54 8.19 16.00 16.96
N LEU A 55 8.04 15.09 17.92
CA LEU A 55 9.00 14.93 19.02
C LEU A 55 10.32 14.33 18.53
N VAL A 56 10.24 13.33 17.66
CA VAL A 56 11.44 12.64 17.16
C VAL A 56 12.12 13.41 16.02
N SER A 57 11.36 14.17 15.21
CA SER A 57 11.93 15.00 14.15
C SER A 57 12.75 16.17 14.70
N ASP A 58 12.35 16.75 15.83
CA ASP A 58 13.11 17.83 16.49
C ASP A 58 14.50 17.37 16.96
N LEU A 59 14.68 16.06 17.15
CA LEU A 59 15.92 15.43 17.61
C LEU A 59 16.69 14.75 16.46
N ALA A 60 16.08 14.60 15.30
CA ALA A 60 16.66 13.92 14.16
C ALA A 60 17.32 14.90 13.18
N GLU A 61 18.34 14.41 12.47
CA GLU A 61 18.98 15.18 11.40
C GLU A 61 18.06 15.22 10.18
N GLU A 62 17.73 16.42 9.69
CA GLU A 62 17.08 16.60 8.39
C GLU A 62 17.98 16.09 7.25
N ARG A 63 17.43 15.27 6.36
CA ARG A 63 18.15 14.68 5.23
C ARG A 63 17.28 14.64 3.98
N GLU A 64 17.90 14.71 2.80
CA GLU A 64 17.16 14.41 1.57
C GLU A 64 16.80 12.93 1.50
N PHE A 65 15.54 12.67 1.14
CA PHE A 65 15.04 11.34 0.85
C PHE A 65 14.98 11.18 -0.67
N ASP A 66 15.70 10.19 -1.20
CA ASP A 66 15.70 9.89 -2.63
C ASP A 66 14.38 9.21 -3.01
N GLU A 67 13.46 9.96 -3.62
CA GLU A 67 12.19 9.43 -4.11
C GLU A 67 12.44 8.62 -5.39
N VAL A 68 12.81 7.35 -5.23
CA VAL A 68 12.89 6.40 -6.34
C VAL A 68 11.50 5.85 -6.66
N PHE A 69 11.04 6.08 -7.89
CA PHE A 69 9.80 5.50 -8.41
C PHE A 69 10.12 4.15 -9.09
N GLU A 70 9.15 3.24 -9.17
CA GLU A 70 9.31 1.95 -9.87
C GLU A 70 9.70 2.08 -11.36
N ASP A 71 9.49 3.26 -11.94
CA ASP A 71 9.87 3.60 -13.32
C ASP A 71 11.29 4.22 -13.42
N THR A 72 11.81 4.79 -12.32
CA THR A 72 13.14 5.45 -12.30
C THR A 72 14.24 4.59 -11.68
N VAL A 73 13.89 3.46 -11.05
CA VAL A 73 14.88 2.41 -10.75
C VAL A 73 15.43 1.89 -12.07
N ASP A 74 16.70 2.21 -12.33
CA ASP A 74 17.42 1.76 -13.51
C ASP A 74 17.39 0.22 -13.58
N ARG A 75 16.43 -0.34 -14.35
CA ARG A 75 16.37 -1.78 -14.67
C ARG A 75 17.56 -2.20 -15.55
N THR A 76 18.41 -1.25 -15.93
CA THR A 76 19.57 -1.41 -16.78
C THR A 76 20.74 -2.10 -16.06
N GLY A 77 20.67 -2.24 -14.73
CA GLY A 77 21.59 -3.05 -13.92
C GLY A 77 21.33 -4.57 -13.89
N GLY A 78 20.26 -5.08 -14.50
CA GLY A 78 19.96 -6.51 -14.47
C GLY A 78 18.75 -6.91 -15.31
N ARG A 79 19.00 -7.27 -16.59
CA ARG A 79 18.07 -7.96 -17.51
C ARG A 79 16.66 -7.33 -17.57
N GLY A 80 16.58 -6.25 -18.34
CA GLY A 80 15.38 -5.45 -18.55
C GLY A 80 14.13 -6.24 -19.01
N HIS A 81 13.04 -6.02 -18.29
CA HIS A 81 11.68 -6.18 -18.77
C HIS A 81 11.12 -4.78 -19.03
N ASN A 82 10.98 -4.42 -20.31
CA ASN A 82 10.37 -3.20 -20.78
C ASN A 82 8.86 -3.46 -20.98
N HIS A 83 8.01 -2.83 -20.17
CA HIS A 83 6.55 -2.87 -20.35
C HIS A 83 6.13 -1.61 -21.10
N ALA A 84 6.31 -1.63 -22.43
CA ALA A 84 5.77 -0.61 -23.32
C ALA A 84 4.27 -0.85 -23.51
N HIS A 85 3.44 -0.07 -22.82
CA HIS A 85 2.01 0.01 -23.10
C HIS A 85 1.78 1.02 -24.23
N GLY A 86 1.65 0.51 -25.46
CA GLY A 86 1.28 1.35 -26.62
C GLY A 86 1.93 0.90 -27.91
N GLN A 87 1.48 -0.23 -28.47
CA GLN A 87 1.69 -0.49 -29.89
C GLN A 87 0.53 -1.34 -30.41
N GLU A 88 -0.23 -0.72 -31.30
CA GLU A 88 -1.32 -1.28 -32.09
C GLU A 88 -0.88 -2.60 -32.74
N HIS A 89 -1.73 -3.63 -32.66
CA HIS A 89 -1.47 -4.97 -33.16
C HIS A 89 -1.37 -4.97 -34.70
N ASP A 90 -0.15 -4.96 -35.23
CA ASP A 90 0.15 -5.42 -36.59
C ASP A 90 1.02 -6.68 -36.51
N HIS A 91 0.52 -7.75 -37.11
CA HIS A 91 1.07 -9.10 -37.02
C HIS A 91 2.15 -9.31 -38.09
N ASP A 92 3.41 -9.06 -37.75
CA ASP A 92 4.54 -9.71 -38.44
C ASP A 92 5.77 -9.80 -37.51
N ILE A 93 5.86 -10.90 -36.75
CA ILE A 93 7.06 -11.26 -35.99
C ILE A 93 7.66 -12.51 -36.64
N PRO A 94 8.88 -12.46 -37.19
CA PRO A 94 9.58 -13.66 -37.63
C PRO A 94 9.88 -14.55 -36.42
N ASP A 95 9.54 -15.83 -36.57
CA ASP A 95 9.76 -16.97 -35.68
C ASP A 95 10.92 -16.76 -34.68
N ARG A 96 10.61 -16.25 -33.49
CA ARG A 96 11.50 -16.24 -32.33
C ARG A 96 10.89 -17.15 -31.29
N GLN A 97 11.55 -18.29 -31.05
CA GLN A 97 11.18 -19.27 -30.04
C GLN A 97 10.67 -18.60 -28.77
N ALA A 98 9.42 -18.91 -28.42
CA ALA A 98 8.82 -18.63 -27.12
C ALA A 98 9.76 -19.12 -26.02
N GLN A 99 10.36 -18.19 -25.29
CA GLN A 99 11.08 -18.50 -24.07
C GLN A 99 10.03 -18.76 -22.98
N PRO A 100 10.00 -19.94 -22.35
CA PRO A 100 9.07 -20.18 -21.26
C PRO A 100 9.40 -19.27 -20.08
N PHE A 101 8.37 -18.57 -19.59
CA PHE A 101 8.41 -17.91 -18.30
C PHE A 101 8.53 -19.00 -17.22
N GLY A 102 9.63 -18.98 -16.49
CA GLY A 102 10.03 -20.05 -15.58
C GLY A 102 11.41 -20.57 -15.96
N GLY A 103 12.42 -20.19 -15.17
CA GLY A 103 13.80 -20.57 -15.41
C GLY A 103 13.93 -22.05 -15.77
N SER A 104 14.41 -22.31 -16.99
CA SER A 104 14.94 -23.61 -17.39
C SER A 104 16.27 -23.81 -16.65
N GLY A 105 16.15 -24.14 -15.36
CA GLY A 105 17.26 -24.21 -14.40
C GLY A 105 16.90 -25.12 -13.24
N GLY A 106 16.20 -26.23 -13.55
CA GLY A 106 15.83 -27.23 -12.57
C GLY A 106 14.36 -27.59 -12.63
N SER A 107 13.95 -28.33 -13.68
CA SER A 107 12.99 -29.39 -13.44
C SER A 107 13.68 -30.40 -12.51
N GLN A 108 13.78 -30.06 -11.23
CA GLN A 108 13.85 -31.09 -10.21
C GLN A 108 12.56 -31.84 -10.42
N SER A 109 12.64 -33.08 -10.91
CA SER A 109 11.47 -33.93 -11.07
C SER A 109 10.77 -33.95 -9.71
N LEU A 110 9.68 -33.20 -9.58
CA LEU A 110 8.93 -33.14 -8.34
C LEU A 110 8.47 -34.57 -8.10
N SER A 111 8.97 -35.19 -7.04
CA SER A 111 8.73 -36.60 -6.74
C SER A 111 7.98 -36.71 -5.43
N GLY A 112 7.10 -37.72 -5.32
CA GLY A 112 6.33 -37.96 -4.10
C GLY A 112 5.26 -36.90 -3.85
N ASP A 113 5.13 -36.45 -2.61
CA ASP A 113 4.05 -35.55 -2.17
C ASP A 113 4.03 -34.20 -2.87
N ALA A 114 5.20 -33.64 -3.23
CA ALA A 114 5.25 -32.37 -3.96
C ALA A 114 4.50 -32.47 -5.30
N ALA A 115 4.72 -33.55 -6.07
CA ALA A 115 4.04 -33.77 -7.35
C ALA A 115 2.51 -33.83 -7.18
N ARG A 116 2.06 -34.56 -6.14
CA ARG A 116 0.64 -34.72 -5.81
C ARG A 116 -0.03 -33.38 -5.46
N ILE A 117 0.65 -32.52 -4.71
CA ILE A 117 0.12 -31.21 -4.33
C ILE A 117 -0.03 -30.30 -5.57
N PHE A 118 0.96 -30.28 -6.47
CA PHE A 118 0.87 -29.50 -7.70
C PHE A 118 -0.23 -30.01 -8.64
N GLU A 119 -0.43 -31.33 -8.74
CA GLU A 119 -1.52 -31.93 -9.51
C GLU A 119 -2.89 -31.56 -8.92
N GLN A 120 -3.05 -31.60 -7.59
CA GLN A 120 -4.26 -31.13 -6.91
C GLN A 120 -4.54 -29.65 -7.17
N ALA A 121 -3.53 -28.79 -7.04
CA ALA A 121 -3.68 -27.36 -7.27
C ALA A 121 -4.11 -27.05 -8.72
N GLN A 122 -3.54 -27.78 -9.70
CA GLN A 122 -3.94 -27.66 -11.10
C GLN A 122 -5.37 -28.15 -11.34
N SER A 123 -5.79 -29.24 -10.70
CA SER A 123 -7.16 -29.76 -10.79
C SER A 123 -8.19 -28.76 -10.27
N LEU A 124 -7.96 -28.19 -9.07
CA LEU A 124 -8.85 -27.20 -8.47
C LEU A 124 -8.96 -25.94 -9.32
N THR A 125 -7.84 -25.52 -9.93
CA THR A 125 -7.83 -24.38 -10.84
C THR A 125 -8.69 -24.68 -12.07
N ARG A 126 -8.54 -25.85 -12.68
CA ARG A 126 -9.36 -26.25 -13.84
C ARG A 126 -10.85 -26.30 -13.50
N GLU A 127 -11.22 -26.85 -12.36
CA GLU A 127 -12.61 -26.92 -11.89
C GLU A 127 -13.24 -25.53 -11.75
N MET A 128 -12.53 -24.55 -11.16
CA MET A 128 -13.02 -23.16 -11.07
C MET A 128 -13.20 -22.49 -12.43
N TYR A 129 -12.40 -22.85 -13.43
CA TYR A 129 -12.56 -22.33 -14.79
C TYR A 129 -13.75 -22.99 -15.50
N GLU A 130 -13.93 -24.30 -15.35
CA GLU A 130 -15.04 -25.04 -15.96
C GLU A 130 -16.41 -24.71 -15.32
N GLU A 131 -16.46 -24.49 -14.00
CA GLU A 131 -17.69 -24.07 -13.29
C GLU A 131 -18.09 -22.61 -13.62
N GLY A 132 -17.16 -21.80 -14.15
CA GLY A 132 -17.41 -20.41 -14.56
C GLY A 132 -18.00 -20.23 -15.95
N GLU A 133 -17.97 -21.26 -16.82
CA GLU A 133 -18.45 -21.20 -18.21
C GLU A 133 -19.91 -21.67 -18.39
N ASP A 134 -20.56 -22.24 -17.37
CA ASP A 134 -21.97 -22.69 -17.41
C ASP A 134 -22.98 -21.58 -17.00
N GLY A 135 -22.61 -20.30 -17.19
CA GLY A 135 -23.33 -19.14 -16.65
C GLY A 135 -24.00 -18.20 -17.67
N GLU A 136 -24.00 -18.50 -18.97
CA GLU A 136 -24.51 -17.57 -19.99
C GLU A 136 -25.39 -18.22 -21.05
N ASP A 137 -26.69 -18.40 -20.73
CA ASP A 137 -27.73 -18.74 -21.71
C ASP A 137 -29.16 -18.29 -21.29
N GLU A 138 -29.35 -17.19 -20.55
CA GLU A 138 -30.70 -16.69 -20.22
C GLU A 138 -30.89 -15.19 -20.55
N GLN A 139 -31.05 -14.95 -21.86
CA GLN A 139 -32.05 -14.06 -22.48
C GLN A 139 -32.25 -12.64 -21.90
N ALA A 140 -31.81 -11.68 -22.72
CA ALA A 140 -32.23 -10.29 -22.77
C ALA A 140 -33.65 -10.01 -22.23
N ARG A 141 -33.73 -9.11 -21.24
CA ARG A 141 -34.92 -8.31 -20.96
C ARG A 141 -34.53 -6.85 -20.87
N ASP A 142 -34.72 -6.22 -22.02
CA ASP A 142 -35.11 -4.82 -22.21
C ASP A 142 -36.02 -4.31 -21.09
N GLY A 143 -35.75 -3.11 -20.56
CA GLY A 143 -36.67 -2.45 -19.64
C GLY A 143 -36.09 -1.33 -18.79
N ASP A 144 -36.20 -0.12 -19.33
CA ASP A 144 -36.51 1.14 -18.61
C ASP A 144 -35.39 1.92 -17.90
N ASP A 145 -34.86 2.85 -18.69
CA ASP A 145 -34.58 4.26 -18.40
C ASP A 145 -35.52 4.86 -17.34
N GLU A 146 -35.02 5.20 -16.14
CA GLU A 146 -35.55 6.33 -15.36
C GLU A 146 -34.40 7.09 -14.67
N ASP A 147 -34.02 8.16 -15.36
CA ASP A 147 -33.41 9.38 -14.85
C ASP A 147 -34.15 9.93 -13.62
N ALA A 148 -33.44 10.07 -12.49
CA ALA A 148 -33.79 11.03 -11.44
C ALA A 148 -32.53 11.38 -10.63
N GLY A 149 -31.72 12.26 -11.19
CA GLY A 149 -30.71 12.99 -10.42
C GLY A 149 -31.37 13.80 -9.31
N ARG A 150 -31.12 13.40 -8.05
CA ARG A 150 -31.51 14.17 -6.87
C ARG A 150 -30.31 14.94 -6.34
N ASP A 151 -30.22 16.18 -6.82
CA ASP A 151 -29.51 17.30 -6.21
C ASP A 151 -30.33 17.83 -5.02
N GLU A 152 -29.76 17.88 -3.82
CA GLU A 152 -30.02 18.94 -2.82
C GLU A 152 -29.21 18.72 -1.53
N GLY A 153 -28.39 19.72 -1.21
CA GLY A 153 -27.31 19.69 -0.22
C GLY A 153 -27.71 19.62 1.25
N THR A 154 -26.77 19.09 2.03
CA THR A 154 -26.78 19.07 3.49
C THR A 154 -26.39 20.45 4.03
N ASP A 155 -27.39 21.29 4.29
CA ASP A 155 -27.24 22.54 5.05
C ASP A 155 -27.15 22.19 6.55
N GLU A 156 -25.92 22.15 7.05
CA GLU A 156 -25.59 21.94 8.45
C GLU A 156 -25.74 23.27 9.22
N LYS A 157 -26.85 23.44 9.94
CA LYS A 157 -26.98 24.45 11.00
C LYS A 157 -27.67 23.87 12.22
N THR A 158 -26.88 23.23 13.07
CA THR A 158 -27.26 22.94 14.45
C THR A 158 -27.39 24.26 15.22
N ASN A 159 -28.63 24.54 15.57
CA ASN A 159 -29.08 25.60 16.45
C ASN A 159 -28.70 25.23 17.90
N GLU A 160 -27.56 25.71 18.40
CA GLU A 160 -27.32 25.73 19.86
C GLU A 160 -27.67 27.10 20.42
N LYS A 161 -28.61 27.04 21.34
CA LYS A 161 -29.34 28.11 21.99
C LYS A 161 -28.69 28.36 23.34
N THR A 162 -28.11 29.54 23.55
CA THR A 162 -27.81 30.07 24.89
C THR A 162 -28.36 31.49 24.97
N ASP A 163 -29.65 31.56 25.29
CA ASP A 163 -30.25 32.72 25.95
C ASP A 163 -30.26 32.45 27.47
N ASP A 164 -30.37 33.52 28.26
CA ASP A 164 -30.41 33.65 29.74
C ASP A 164 -29.03 33.71 30.45
N ASP A 165 -28.67 34.71 31.26
CA ASP A 165 -29.39 35.88 31.77
C ASP A 165 -28.41 36.83 32.53
N ALA A 166 -28.91 38.03 32.87
CA ALA A 166 -28.52 38.91 33.99
C ALA A 166 -27.51 40.08 33.80
N ASP A 167 -28.04 41.19 33.26
CA ASP A 167 -28.29 42.46 33.97
C ASP A 167 -27.44 42.81 35.23
N ARG A 168 -26.63 43.89 35.15
CA ARG A 168 -26.51 45.07 36.08
C ARG A 168 -25.11 45.69 36.10
N LYS A 169 -24.92 46.91 35.57
CA LYS A 169 -25.04 48.23 36.23
C LYS A 169 -23.92 48.56 37.24
N GLU A 170 -23.26 49.69 36.94
CA GLU A 170 -22.62 50.66 37.85
C GLU A 170 -21.33 50.25 38.58
N SER A 171 -20.20 50.82 38.15
CA SER A 171 -19.35 51.73 38.96
C SER A 171 -18.28 52.40 38.10
#